data_AF-A0A699Z5K2-F1
#
_entry.id   AF-A0A699Z5K2-F1
#
_cell.length_a   1.000
_cell.length_b   1.000
_cell.length_c   1.000
_cell.angle_alpha   90.00
_cell.angle_beta   90.00
_cell.angle_gamma   90.00
#
_symmetry.space_group_name_H-M   'P 1'
#
loop_
_entity.id
_entity.type
_entity.pdbx_description
1 polymer ?
#
loop_
_entity_poly.entity_id
_entity_poly.type
_entity_poly.pdbx_seq_one_letter_code
_entity_poly.pdbx_strand_id
1 'polypeptide(L)'
;MTALYLHHSHPVWWQWVTHLFAHANLQHLSNNLFFLLVFGRFVEDTEGAGGVVAVYLLCGLGAGLASFLLSSRATVSVGASGAIFGLFATSVLLRLTSFNWRRLLESLVLGQFVVQQVLGEVKAQLGGGSLMAGGLKVSHLAHLGGALAGVLLVALLTRVPAPPNSAQLPP
;
A
#
# COMPACT_ATOMS: atom_id res chain seq x y z
N MET A 1 13.99 18.18 -5.68
CA MET A 1 13.01 17.15 -5.25
C MET A 1 13.66 15.87 -4.72
N THR A 2 14.88 15.51 -5.12
CA THR A 2 15.59 14.28 -4.67
C THR A 2 15.87 14.19 -3.17
N ALA A 3 15.87 15.31 -2.45
CA ALA A 3 16.04 15.35 -0.99
C ALA A 3 14.91 14.63 -0.23
N LEU A 4 13.72 14.52 -0.86
CA LEU A 4 12.55 13.86 -0.28
C LEU A 4 12.58 12.33 -0.47
N TYR A 5 13.45 11.81 -1.34
CA TYR A 5 13.54 10.37 -1.61
C TYR A 5 14.20 9.66 -0.43
N LEU A 6 13.83 8.41 -0.19
CA LEU A 6 14.50 7.59 0.81
C LEU A 6 15.77 7.00 0.20
N HIS A 7 16.93 7.55 0.59
CA HIS A 7 18.24 7.06 0.14
C HIS A 7 18.68 5.89 1.01
N HIS A 8 18.84 4.70 0.42
CA HIS A 8 19.16 3.49 1.20
C HIS A 8 20.60 3.48 1.72
N SER A 9 21.50 4.24 1.10
CA SER A 9 22.90 4.34 1.52
C SER A 9 23.12 5.25 2.73
N HIS A 10 22.29 6.28 2.90
CA HIS A 10 22.38 7.26 3.98
C HIS A 10 21.00 7.86 4.30
N PRO A 11 20.08 7.07 4.90
CA PRO A 11 18.74 7.53 5.18
C PRO A 11 18.74 8.60 6.27
N VAL A 12 17.92 9.63 6.08
CA VAL A 12 17.58 10.61 7.14
C VAL A 12 16.13 10.42 7.57
N TRP A 13 15.85 10.70 8.85
CA TRP A 13 14.61 10.26 9.50
C TRP A 13 13.32 10.76 8.81
N TRP A 14 13.31 11.98 8.25
CA TRP A 14 12.14 12.51 7.56
C TRP A 14 11.86 11.79 6.23
N GLN A 15 12.88 11.20 5.59
CA GLN A 15 12.72 10.55 4.29
C GLN A 15 11.81 9.33 4.34
N TRP A 16 11.72 8.65 5.49
CA TRP A 16 10.79 7.54 5.71
C TRP A 16 9.33 7.93 5.46
N VAL A 17 9.00 9.22 5.63
CA VAL A 17 7.65 9.73 5.37
C VAL A 17 7.62 10.52 4.07
N THR A 18 8.58 11.40 3.81
CA THR A 18 8.51 12.30 2.65
C THR A 18 8.58 11.57 1.31
N HIS A 19 9.20 10.39 1.25
CA HIS A 19 9.32 9.65 0.00
C HIS A 19 7.97 9.24 -0.59
N LEU A 20 6.94 9.11 0.26
CA LEU A 20 5.58 8.75 -0.11
C LEU A 20 4.90 9.82 -0.97
N PHE A 21 5.33 11.07 -0.83
CA PHE A 21 4.71 12.22 -1.50
C PHE A 21 5.53 12.70 -2.70
N ALA A 22 6.77 12.25 -2.83
CA ALA A 22 7.66 12.59 -3.93
C ALA A 22 7.44 11.67 -5.13
N HIS A 23 7.48 12.20 -6.36
CA HIS A 23 7.26 11.43 -7.58
C HIS A 23 8.31 11.77 -8.63
N ALA A 24 8.76 10.74 -9.36
CA ALA A 24 9.84 10.87 -10.35
C ALA A 24 9.44 11.65 -11.62
N ASN A 25 8.16 11.65 -11.98
CA ASN A 25 7.62 12.35 -13.13
C ASN A 25 6.08 12.43 -13.04
N LEU A 26 5.46 13.18 -13.96
CA LEU A 26 4.02 13.40 -13.97
C LEU A 26 3.21 12.12 -14.21
N GLN A 27 3.67 11.22 -15.08
CA GLN A 27 3.01 9.93 -15.31
C GLN A 27 3.01 9.05 -14.05
N HIS A 28 4.11 9.05 -13.32
CA HIS A 28 4.22 8.33 -12.06
C HIS A 28 3.25 8.92 -11.04
N LEU A 29 3.17 10.25 -10.93
CA LEU A 29 2.20 10.92 -10.06
C LEU A 29 0.74 10.61 -10.46
N SER A 30 0.38 10.74 -11.73
CA SER A 30 -1.00 10.53 -12.19
C SER A 30 -1.49 9.10 -11.96
N ASN A 31 -0.63 8.09 -12.21
CA ASN A 31 -0.96 6.70 -11.91
C ASN A 31 -1.20 6.47 -10.42
N ASN A 32 -0.35 7.04 -9.56
CA ASN A 32 -0.52 6.93 -8.11
C ASN A 32 -1.81 7.62 -7.65
N LEU A 33 -2.11 8.82 -8.14
CA LEU A 33 -3.34 9.53 -7.77
C LEU A 33 -4.60 8.77 -8.23
N PHE A 34 -4.57 8.19 -9.44
CA PHE A 34 -5.68 7.39 -9.94
C PHE A 34 -5.96 6.19 -9.03
N PHE A 35 -4.94 5.39 -8.71
CA PHE A 35 -5.12 4.22 -7.86
C PHE A 35 -5.42 4.57 -6.41
N LEU A 36 -4.84 5.66 -5.88
CA LEU A 36 -5.19 6.17 -4.57
C LEU A 36 -6.67 6.58 -4.51
N LEU A 37 -7.20 7.24 -5.54
CA LEU A 37 -8.60 7.63 -5.60
C LEU A 37 -9.52 6.40 -5.63
N VAL A 38 -9.21 5.42 -6.47
CA VAL A 38 -10.04 4.21 -6.61
C VAL A 38 -9.98 3.34 -5.35
N PHE A 39 -8.78 2.95 -4.92
CA PHE A 39 -8.60 2.02 -3.80
C PHE A 39 -8.70 2.67 -2.44
N GLY A 40 -8.33 3.95 -2.34
CA GLY A 40 -8.61 4.76 -1.16
C GLY A 40 -10.10 4.85 -0.90
N ARG A 41 -10.93 5.10 -1.94
CA ARG A 41 -12.39 5.11 -1.78
C ARG A 41 -12.93 3.78 -1.27
N PHE A 42 -12.42 2.67 -1.77
CA PHE A 42 -12.83 1.36 -1.31
C PHE A 42 -12.50 1.11 0.17
N VAL A 43 -11.37 1.61 0.68
CA VAL A 43 -11.03 1.55 2.10
C VAL A 43 -11.87 2.55 2.90
N GLU A 44 -12.09 3.76 2.38
CA GLU A 44 -12.91 4.81 3.00
C GLU A 44 -14.35 4.34 3.24
N ASP A 45 -14.94 3.61 2.29
CA ASP A 45 -16.30 3.06 2.41
C ASP A 45 -16.46 2.05 3.57
N THR A 46 -15.35 1.53 4.11
CA THR A 46 -15.35 0.57 5.23
C THR A 46 -14.81 1.18 6.52
N GLU A 47 -13.72 1.94 6.46
CA GLU A 47 -12.95 2.45 7.62
C GLU A 47 -12.99 3.98 7.76
N GLY A 48 -13.61 4.68 6.81
CA GLY A 48 -13.61 6.14 6.75
C GLY A 48 -12.26 6.76 6.34
N ALA A 49 -12.23 8.09 6.27
CA ALA A 49 -11.05 8.84 5.82
C ALA A 49 -9.81 8.61 6.71
N GLY A 50 -10.01 8.47 8.02
CA GLY A 50 -8.92 8.15 8.96
C GLY A 50 -8.28 6.79 8.68
N GLY A 51 -9.09 5.79 8.32
CA GLY A 51 -8.61 4.48 7.90
C GLY A 51 -7.74 4.54 6.63
N VAL A 52 -8.14 5.33 5.64
CA VAL A 52 -7.34 5.53 4.41
C VAL A 52 -5.97 6.11 4.74
N VAL A 53 -5.93 7.17 5.57
CA VAL A 53 -4.67 7.81 5.97
C VAL A 53 -3.78 6.82 6.74
N ALA A 54 -4.35 6.06 7.68
CA ALA A 54 -3.61 5.08 8.46
C ALA A 54 -3.03 3.97 7.57
N VAL A 55 -3.85 3.38 6.69
CA VAL A 55 -3.40 2.34 5.75
C VAL A 55 -2.32 2.88 4.82
N TYR A 56 -2.50 4.08 4.26
CA TYR A 56 -1.53 4.72 3.38
C TYR A 56 -0.18 4.91 4.07
N LEU A 57 -0.16 5.50 5.27
CA LEU A 57 1.08 5.76 5.99
C LEU A 57 1.75 4.47 6.47
N LEU A 58 1.02 3.56 7.10
CA LEU A 58 1.58 2.32 7.66
C LEU A 58 2.09 1.38 6.57
N CYS A 59 1.33 1.19 5.49
CA CYS A 59 1.78 0.36 4.37
C CYS A 59 2.90 1.04 3.59
N GLY A 60 2.87 2.37 3.50
CA GLY A 60 3.93 3.18 2.94
C GLY A 60 5.27 3.00 3.65
N LEU A 61 5.25 3.07 4.99
CA LEU A 61 6.40 2.80 5.83
C LEU A 61 6.88 1.35 5.70
N GLY A 62 5.95 0.39 5.68
CA GLY A 62 6.25 -1.02 5.46
C GLY A 62 6.92 -1.29 4.10
N ALA A 63 6.44 -0.63 3.04
CA ALA A 63 7.04 -0.67 1.71
C ALA A 63 8.44 -0.07 1.70
N GLY A 64 8.63 1.11 2.31
CA GLY A 64 9.93 1.75 2.48
C GLY A 64 10.91 0.85 3.23
N LEU A 65 10.47 0.20 4.31
CA LEU A 65 11.27 -0.72 5.10
C LEU A 65 11.65 -1.98 4.33
N ALA A 66 10.71 -2.61 3.64
CA ALA A 66 10.98 -3.79 2.82
C ALA A 66 11.97 -3.45 1.70
N SER A 67 11.78 -2.31 1.03
CA SER A 67 12.71 -1.83 0.01
C SER A 67 14.10 -1.59 0.59
N PHE A 68 14.20 -0.89 1.72
CA PHE A 68 15.45 -0.56 2.40
C PHE A 68 16.24 -1.80 2.85
N LEU A 69 15.56 -2.82 3.37
CA LEU A 69 16.21 -4.03 3.88
C LEU A 69 16.61 -5.01 2.77
N LEU A 70 15.83 -5.09 1.68
CA LEU A 70 15.94 -6.15 0.68
C LEU A 70 16.52 -5.69 -0.66
N SER A 71 16.55 -4.38 -0.93
CA SER A 71 17.13 -3.82 -2.16
C SER A 71 18.60 -3.43 -1.98
N SER A 72 19.31 -3.22 -3.09
CA SER A 72 20.68 -2.69 -3.06
C SER A 72 20.74 -1.30 -2.42
N ARG A 73 21.81 -1.00 -1.69
CA ARG A 73 22.07 0.33 -1.09
C ARG A 73 22.17 1.48 -2.10
N ALA A 74 22.37 1.18 -3.38
CA ALA A 74 22.34 2.19 -4.45
C ALA A 74 20.91 2.57 -4.89
N THR A 75 19.88 1.90 -4.35
CA THR A 75 18.47 2.17 -4.63
C THR A 75 17.99 3.37 -3.83
N VAL A 76 16.98 4.05 -4.38
CA VAL A 76 16.20 5.06 -3.67
C VAL A 76 14.73 4.69 -3.74
N SER A 77 13.97 4.94 -2.67
CA SER A 77 12.50 4.81 -2.71
C SER A 77 11.88 6.17 -2.99
N VAL A 78 10.94 6.21 -3.94
CA VAL A 78 10.20 7.40 -4.35
C VAL A 78 8.81 6.97 -4.83
N GLY A 79 7.78 7.65 -4.34
CA GLY A 79 6.40 7.46 -4.77
C GLY A 79 5.51 6.81 -3.72
N ALA A 80 4.21 6.99 -3.94
CA ALA A 80 3.14 6.44 -3.12
C ALA A 80 2.85 4.95 -3.40
N SER A 81 3.47 4.36 -4.43
CA SER A 81 3.03 3.10 -5.01
C SER A 81 3.09 1.92 -4.03
N GLY A 82 4.08 1.88 -3.14
CA GLY A 82 4.13 0.91 -2.05
C GLY A 82 2.92 1.00 -1.11
N ALA A 83 2.53 2.22 -0.71
CA ALA A 83 1.32 2.44 0.08
C ALA A 83 0.06 2.02 -0.68
N ILE A 84 0.01 2.27 -1.99
CA ILE A 84 -1.11 1.88 -2.86
C ILE A 84 -1.24 0.35 -2.98
N PHE A 85 -0.13 -0.39 -3.07
CA PHE A 85 -0.18 -1.85 -3.00
C PHE A 85 -0.70 -2.35 -1.64
N GLY A 86 -0.44 -1.62 -0.56
CA GLY A 86 -1.11 -1.83 0.72
C GLY A 86 -2.62 -1.62 0.63
N LEU A 87 -3.06 -0.49 0.06
CA LEU A 87 -4.48 -0.20 -0.18
C LEU A 87 -5.15 -1.26 -1.06
N PHE A 88 -4.45 -1.83 -2.05
CA PHE A 88 -4.95 -2.93 -2.87
C PHE A 88 -5.28 -4.17 -2.03
N ALA A 89 -4.33 -4.61 -1.20
CA ALA A 89 -4.55 -5.75 -0.33
C ALA A 89 -5.65 -5.48 0.69
N THR A 90 -5.60 -4.32 1.35
CA THR A 90 -6.55 -3.94 2.40
C THR A 90 -7.98 -3.78 1.86
N SER A 91 -8.17 -3.19 0.69
CA SER A 91 -9.51 -2.96 0.12
C SER A 91 -10.28 -4.26 -0.16
N VAL A 92 -9.56 -5.30 -0.61
CA VAL A 92 -10.10 -6.63 -0.90
C VAL A 92 -10.37 -7.38 0.40
N LEU A 93 -9.39 -7.42 1.31
CA LEU A 93 -9.50 -8.18 2.55
C LEU A 93 -10.62 -7.64 3.45
N LEU A 94 -10.74 -6.32 3.62
CA LEU A 94 -11.81 -5.71 4.41
C LEU A 94 -13.21 -5.97 3.84
N ARG A 95 -13.34 -6.18 2.53
CA ARG A 95 -14.63 -6.57 1.94
C ARG A 95 -14.95 -8.03 2.20
N LEU A 96 -13.94 -8.89 2.26
CA LEU A 96 -14.09 -10.32 2.57
C LEU A 96 -14.49 -10.59 4.03
N THR A 97 -14.24 -9.64 4.95
CA THR A 97 -14.68 -9.79 6.35
C THR A 97 -16.19 -9.58 6.54
N SER A 98 -16.88 -9.03 5.54
CA SER A 98 -18.32 -8.78 5.56
C SER A 98 -19.08 -9.89 4.81
N PHE A 99 -20.10 -10.51 5.43
CA PHE A 99 -21.02 -11.45 4.76
C PHE A 99 -22.06 -10.75 3.85
N ASN A 100 -21.66 -9.70 3.14
CA ASN A 100 -22.51 -8.94 2.23
C ASN A 100 -22.25 -9.38 0.78
N TRP A 101 -23.26 -9.93 0.10
CA TRP A 101 -23.11 -10.49 -1.24
C TRP A 101 -22.58 -9.49 -2.28
N ARG A 102 -23.00 -8.23 -2.19
CA ARG A 102 -22.48 -7.16 -3.06
C ARG A 102 -20.98 -6.95 -2.85
N ARG A 103 -20.54 -6.88 -1.58
CA ARG A 103 -19.12 -6.72 -1.24
C ARG A 103 -18.28 -7.92 -1.68
N LEU A 104 -18.83 -9.13 -1.60
CA LEU A 104 -18.16 -10.34 -2.08
C LEU A 104 -17.97 -10.30 -3.61
N LEU A 105 -18.97 -9.87 -4.37
CA LEU A 105 -18.84 -9.69 -5.83
C LEU A 105 -17.82 -8.60 -6.18
N GLU A 106 -17.83 -7.47 -5.48
CA GLU A 106 -16.81 -6.42 -5.62
C GLU A 106 -15.40 -7.00 -5.33
N SER A 107 -15.24 -7.79 -4.27
CA SER A 107 -13.98 -8.47 -3.94
C SER A 107 -13.51 -9.45 -5.01
N LEU A 108 -14.40 -10.11 -5.75
CA LEU A 108 -13.98 -10.99 -6.84
C LEU A 108 -13.35 -10.20 -7.99
N VAL A 109 -13.99 -9.09 -8.40
CA VAL A 109 -13.49 -8.24 -9.49
C VAL A 109 -12.20 -7.53 -9.07
N LEU A 110 -12.21 -6.90 -7.90
CA LEU A 110 -11.04 -6.21 -7.36
C LEU A 110 -9.91 -7.19 -7.03
N GLY A 111 -10.25 -8.32 -6.43
CA GLY A 111 -9.31 -9.38 -6.07
C GLY A 111 -8.56 -9.91 -7.29
N GLN A 112 -9.24 -10.13 -8.41
CA GLN A 112 -8.59 -10.55 -9.65
C GLN A 112 -7.56 -9.51 -10.12
N PHE A 113 -7.93 -8.23 -10.13
CA PHE A 113 -7.00 -7.15 -10.48
C PHE A 113 -5.81 -7.10 -9.52
N VAL A 114 -6.05 -7.13 -8.22
CA VAL A 114 -5.00 -7.05 -7.19
C VAL A 114 -4.04 -8.24 -7.29
N VAL A 115 -4.56 -9.45 -7.49
CA VAL A 115 -3.75 -10.67 -7.70
C VAL A 115 -2.89 -10.52 -8.94
N GLN A 116 -3.43 -10.01 -10.05
CA GLN A 116 -2.65 -9.77 -11.26
C GLN A 116 -1.53 -8.75 -11.05
N GLN A 117 -1.80 -7.65 -10.33
CA GLN A 117 -0.79 -6.65 -10.00
C GLN A 117 0.33 -7.25 -9.14
N VAL A 118 -0.01 -7.95 -8.06
CA VAL A 118 0.98 -8.60 -7.17
C VAL A 118 1.78 -9.66 -7.92
N LEU A 119 1.14 -10.51 -8.72
CA LEU A 119 1.84 -11.50 -9.55
C LEU A 119 2.75 -10.85 -10.59
N GLY A 120 2.35 -9.70 -11.15
CA GLY A 120 3.18 -8.90 -12.05
C GLY A 120 4.47 -8.44 -11.37
N GLU A 121 4.38 -7.91 -10.16
CA GLU A 121 5.54 -7.51 -9.34
C GLU A 121 6.44 -8.70 -9.00
N VAL A 122 5.87 -9.85 -8.61
CA VAL A 122 6.64 -11.07 -8.33
C VAL A 122 7.39 -11.52 -9.58
N LYS A 123 6.71 -11.59 -10.74
CA LYS A 123 7.33 -11.99 -12.00
C LYS A 123 8.44 -11.02 -12.41
N ALA A 124 8.23 -9.72 -12.26
CA ALA A 124 9.22 -8.71 -12.60
C ALA A 124 10.46 -8.81 -11.71
N GLN A 125 10.27 -9.01 -10.40
CA GLN A 125 11.36 -9.26 -9.45
C GLN A 125 12.16 -10.52 -9.79
N LEU A 126 11.48 -11.62 -10.16
CA LEU A 126 12.14 -12.88 -10.53
C LEU A 126 12.82 -12.80 -11.91
N GLY A 127 12.28 -12.01 -12.82
CA GLY A 127 12.83 -11.82 -14.17
C GLY A 127 14.05 -10.90 -14.23
N GLY A 128 14.53 -10.38 -13.09
CA GLY A 128 15.66 -9.44 -13.03
C GLY A 128 15.36 -8.06 -13.61
N GLY A 129 14.10 -7.79 -13.96
CA GLY A 129 13.64 -6.50 -14.46
C GLY A 129 13.58 -5.48 -13.33
N SER A 130 13.95 -4.23 -13.62
CA SER A 130 13.66 -3.10 -12.75
C SER A 130 12.81 -2.12 -13.54
N LEU A 131 11.66 -1.75 -13.00
CA LEU A 131 10.86 -0.67 -13.57
C LEU A 131 11.63 0.65 -13.48
N MET A 132 11.77 1.33 -14.62
CA MET A 132 12.38 2.66 -14.68
C MET A 132 11.27 3.70 -14.74
N ALA A 133 11.13 4.51 -13.68
CA ALA A 133 10.25 5.68 -13.68
C ALA A 133 11.13 6.94 -13.64
N GLY A 134 11.17 7.69 -14.75
CA GLY A 134 11.96 8.93 -14.83
C GLY A 134 13.47 8.70 -14.63
N GLY A 135 14.00 7.55 -15.07
CA GLY A 135 15.42 7.19 -14.91
C GLY A 135 15.79 6.62 -13.53
N LEU A 136 14.83 6.47 -12.62
CA LEU A 136 15.02 5.86 -11.31
C LEU A 136 14.44 4.44 -11.27
N LYS A 137 15.18 3.54 -10.63
CA LYS A 137 14.74 2.15 -10.39
C LYS A 137 13.64 2.14 -9.32
N VAL A 138 12.41 1.80 -9.72
CA VAL A 138 11.32 1.52 -8.79
C VAL A 138 11.49 0.10 -8.29
N SER A 139 11.52 -0.05 -6.96
CA SER A 139 11.77 -1.34 -6.30
C SER A 139 10.48 -2.17 -6.26
N HIS A 140 10.45 -3.29 -6.98
CA HIS A 140 9.37 -4.28 -6.90
C HIS A 140 9.15 -4.81 -5.48
N LEU A 141 10.24 -4.90 -4.70
CA LEU A 141 10.21 -5.27 -3.29
C LEU A 141 9.45 -4.25 -2.43
N ALA A 142 9.45 -2.97 -2.81
CA ALA A 142 8.64 -1.96 -2.14
C ALA A 142 7.14 -2.24 -2.33
N HIS A 143 6.72 -2.57 -3.56
CA HIS A 143 5.31 -2.89 -3.85
C HIS A 143 4.85 -4.15 -3.10
N LEU A 144 5.66 -5.22 -3.15
CA LEU A 144 5.37 -6.45 -2.42
C LEU A 144 5.35 -6.25 -0.90
N GLY A 145 6.30 -5.46 -0.38
CA GLY A 145 6.35 -5.10 1.04
C GLY A 145 5.13 -4.30 1.49
N GLY A 146 4.65 -3.37 0.66
CA GLY A 146 3.44 -2.61 0.91
C GLY A 146 2.18 -3.50 0.93
N ALA A 147 2.03 -4.40 -0.04
CA ALA A 147 0.94 -5.37 -0.06
C ALA A 147 0.96 -6.26 1.18
N LEU A 148 2.13 -6.79 1.57
CA LEU A 148 2.28 -7.61 2.77
C LEU A 148 1.93 -6.81 4.03
N ALA A 149 2.37 -5.57 4.15
CA ALA A 149 2.01 -4.70 5.27
C ALA A 149 0.49 -4.51 5.36
N GLY A 150 -0.20 -4.34 4.24
CA GLY A 150 -1.67 -4.26 4.18
C GLY A 150 -2.36 -5.55 4.64
N VAL A 151 -1.86 -6.72 4.25
CA VAL A 151 -2.35 -8.03 4.72
C VAL A 151 -2.18 -8.15 6.24
N LEU A 152 -0.99 -7.85 6.75
CA LEU A 152 -0.68 -7.93 8.18
C LEU A 152 -1.52 -6.95 9.00
N LEU A 153 -1.75 -5.75 8.48
CA LEU A 153 -2.59 -4.74 9.12
C LEU A 153 -4.03 -5.24 9.28
N VAL A 154 -4.64 -5.78 8.22
CA VAL A 154 -6.00 -6.34 8.31
C VAL A 154 -6.05 -7.56 9.22
N ALA A 155 -5.05 -8.45 9.16
CA ALA A 155 -4.95 -9.60 10.05
C ALA A 155 -4.85 -9.18 11.54
N LEU A 156 -4.19 -8.06 11.84
CA LEU A 156 -4.13 -7.52 13.19
C LEU A 156 -5.48 -6.92 13.62
N LEU A 157 -6.09 -6.09 12.77
CA LEU A 157 -7.37 -5.43 13.08
C LEU A 157 -8.50 -6.43 13.29
N THR A 158 -8.56 -7.49 12.49
CA THR A 158 -9.57 -8.56 12.61
C THR A 158 -9.40 -9.46 13.85
N ARG A 159 -8.22 -9.43 14.48
CA ARG A 159 -7.97 -10.17 15.74
C ARG A 159 -8.34 -9.38 16.98
N VAL A 160 -8.53 -8.06 16.87
CA VAL A 160 -8.96 -7.22 17.99
C VAL A 160 -10.49 -7.30 18.09
N PRO A 161 -11.06 -7.85 19.18
CA PRO A 161 -12.50 -7.88 19.36
C PRO A 161 -13.06 -6.45 19.38
N ALA A 162 -14.18 -6.22 18.70
CA ALA A 162 -14.85 -4.93 18.77
C ALA A 162 -15.20 -4.61 20.24
N PRO A 163 -15.01 -3.35 20.70
CA PRO A 163 -15.42 -2.97 22.04
C PRO A 163 -16.92 -3.25 22.24
N PRO A 164 -17.33 -3.67 23.45
CA PRO A 164 -18.73 -3.97 23.73
C PRO A 164 -19.59 -2.74 23.41
N ASN A 165 -20.69 -2.99 22.68
CA ASN A 165 -21.57 -1.95 22.19
C ASN A 165 -22.18 -1.20 23.40
N SER A 166 -21.91 0.10 23.53
CA SER A 166 -22.47 0.94 24.61
C SER A 166 -24.00 1.08 24.55
N ALA A 167 -24.64 0.53 23.52
CA ALA A 167 -26.09 0.46 23.34
C ALA A 167 -26.79 -0.63 24.20
N GLN A 168 -26.08 -1.35 25.07
CA GLN A 168 -26.64 -2.37 25.96
C GLN A 168 -26.70 -1.96 27.44
N LEU A 169 -26.67 -0.66 27.76
CA LEU A 169 -27.00 -0.24 29.13
C LEU A 169 -28.52 -0.37 29.34
N PRO A 170 -29.00 -1.21 30.27
CA PRO A 170 -30.41 -1.21 30.65
C PRO A 170 -30.82 0.17 31.21
N PRO A 171 -32.10 0.56 31.08
CA PRO A 171 -32.62 1.85 31.52
C PRO A 171 -32.47 2.08 33.03
#